data_AF-A0A0C3SF25-F1
#
_entry.id   AF-A0A0C3SF25-F1
#
_cell.length_a   1.000
_cell.length_b   1.000
_cell.length_c   1.000
_cell.angle_alpha   90.00
_cell.angle_beta   90.00
_cell.angle_gamma   90.00
#
_symmetry.space_group_name_H-M   'P 1'
#
loop_
_entity.id
_entity.type
_entity.pdbx_description
1 polymer ?
#
loop_
_entity_poly.entity_id
_entity_poly.type
_entity_poly.pdbx_seq_one_letter_code
_entity_poly.pdbx_strand_id
1 'polypeptide(L)'
;MVVVAVKVTDHKKAVTPAIKAGKAVFVEWPLGRGLDETKELAALVKQHGVKGFVGAQAMQSPALRKIAEVIKSGGIGRVVGTSISGIVPKEIGYWGPWITERST
;
A
#
# COMPACT_ATOMS: atom_id res chain seq x y z
N MET A 1 -10.50 2.94 14.97
CA MET A 1 -9.80 2.68 13.70
C MET A 1 -9.71 1.17 13.53
N VAL A 2 -9.79 0.64 12.31
CA VAL A 2 -9.59 -0.80 12.01
C VAL A 2 -8.36 -0.95 11.13
N VAL A 3 -7.51 -1.92 11.46
CA VAL A 3 -6.27 -2.25 10.73
C VAL A 3 -6.49 -3.57 10.01
N VAL A 4 -6.25 -3.60 8.70
CA VAL A 4 -6.41 -4.78 7.83
C VAL A 4 -5.05 -5.15 7.26
N ALA A 5 -4.50 -6.26 7.74
CA ALA A 5 -3.20 -6.82 7.32
C ALA A 5 -3.34 -8.32 7.00
N VAL A 6 -4.34 -8.63 6.16
CA VAL A 6 -4.60 -10.00 5.67
C VAL A 6 -4.05 -10.14 4.25
N LYS A 7 -4.29 -11.27 3.57
CA LYS A 7 -3.91 -11.42 2.16
C LYS A 7 -4.66 -10.38 1.32
N VAL A 8 -4.00 -9.80 0.30
CA VAL A 8 -4.60 -8.78 -0.58
C VAL A 8 -5.96 -9.20 -1.15
N THR A 9 -6.15 -10.50 -1.43
CA THR A 9 -7.41 -11.05 -1.95
C THR A 9 -8.60 -10.86 -1.02
N ASP A 10 -8.34 -10.70 0.28
CA ASP A 10 -9.35 -10.58 1.32
C ASP A 10 -9.50 -9.15 1.85
N HIS A 11 -8.64 -8.21 1.44
CA HIS A 11 -8.66 -6.81 1.88
C HIS A 11 -10.04 -6.16 1.73
N LYS A 12 -10.63 -6.23 0.52
CA LYS A 12 -11.93 -5.60 0.24
C LYS A 12 -13.03 -6.16 1.14
N LYS A 13 -13.08 -7.49 1.31
CA LYS A 13 -14.07 -8.17 2.16
C LYS A 13 -13.89 -7.76 3.62
N ALA A 14 -12.66 -7.70 4.11
CA ALA A 14 -12.34 -7.36 5.49
C ALA A 14 -12.60 -5.88 5.83
N VAL A 15 -12.24 -4.95 4.93
CA VAL A 15 -12.31 -3.51 5.22
C VAL A 15 -13.68 -2.88 4.98
N THR A 16 -14.48 -3.42 4.04
CA THR A 16 -15.79 -2.85 3.67
C THR A 16 -16.74 -2.67 4.86
N PRO A 17 -16.92 -3.65 5.77
CA PRO A 17 -17.78 -3.48 6.94
C PRO A 17 -17.31 -2.36 7.87
N ALA A 18 -15.99 -2.21 8.05
CA ALA A 18 -15.42 -1.16 8.89
C ALA A 18 -15.68 0.24 8.31
N ILE A 19 -15.54 0.40 6.99
CA ILE A 19 -15.85 1.67 6.30
C ILE A 19 -17.34 1.99 6.43
N LYS A 20 -18.22 1.02 6.16
CA LYS A 20 -19.68 1.18 6.29
C LYS A 20 -20.12 1.52 7.72
N ALA A 21 -19.40 1.02 8.72
CA ALA A 21 -19.62 1.35 10.13
C ALA A 21 -19.02 2.70 10.55
N GLY A 22 -18.56 3.54 9.61
CA GLY A 22 -18.02 4.87 9.89
C GLY A 22 -16.66 4.85 10.60
N LYS A 23 -15.90 3.74 10.54
CA LYS A 23 -14.58 3.65 11.18
C LYS A 23 -13.49 4.09 10.21
N ALA A 24 -12.50 4.84 10.72
CA ALA A 24 -11.25 5.04 10.01
C ALA A 24 -10.54 3.70 9.78
N VAL A 25 -9.91 3.54 8.62
CA VAL A 25 -9.27 2.28 8.21
C VAL A 25 -7.81 2.46 7.82
N PHE A 26 -6.98 1.50 8.19
CA PHE A 26 -5.64 1.28 7.65
C PHE A 26 -5.66 -0.07 6.94
N VAL A 27 -5.15 -0.14 5.72
CA VAL A 27 -5.04 -1.39 4.96
C VAL A 27 -3.61 -1.54 4.47
N GLU A 28 -3.00 -2.71 4.72
CA GLU A 28 -1.66 -3.00 4.21
C GLU A 28 -1.58 -2.88 2.68
N TRP A 29 -0.38 -2.61 2.19
CA TRP A 29 -0.13 -2.62 0.74
C TRP A 29 0.01 -4.07 0.24
N PRO A 30 -0.39 -4.36 -1.01
CA PRO A 30 -1.17 -3.50 -1.92
C PRO A 30 -2.64 -3.37 -1.47
N LEU A 31 -3.24 -2.19 -1.68
CA LEU A 31 -4.59 -1.88 -1.19
C LEU A 31 -5.67 -2.81 -1.77
N GLY A 32 -5.68 -2.99 -3.09
CA GLY A 32 -6.56 -3.93 -3.79
C GLY A 32 -5.79 -4.83 -4.76
N ARG A 33 -6.46 -5.87 -5.27
CA ARG A 33 -5.90 -6.81 -6.26
C ARG A 33 -5.55 -6.20 -7.62
N GLY A 34 -5.86 -4.92 -7.82
CA GLY A 34 -5.64 -4.17 -9.05
C GLY A 34 -6.16 -2.75 -8.92
N LEU A 35 -6.07 -2.00 -10.03
CA LEU A 35 -6.46 -0.60 -10.08
C LEU A 35 -7.96 -0.39 -9.78
N ASP A 36 -8.84 -1.21 -10.36
CA ASP A 36 -10.28 -1.03 -10.21
C ASP A 36 -10.73 -1.25 -8.76
N GLU A 37 -10.31 -2.35 -8.14
CA GLU A 37 -10.61 -2.63 -6.73
C GLU A 37 -10.02 -1.55 -5.79
N THR A 38 -8.84 -1.03 -6.13
CA THR A 38 -8.22 0.09 -5.39
C THR A 38 -9.06 1.37 -5.49
N LYS A 39 -9.57 1.70 -6.69
CA LYS A 39 -10.46 2.85 -6.92
C LYS A 39 -11.78 2.70 -6.18
N GLU A 40 -12.37 1.51 -6.18
CA GLU A 40 -13.60 1.22 -5.45
C GLU A 40 -13.44 1.45 -3.94
N LEU A 41 -12.35 0.95 -3.35
CA LEU A 41 -12.07 1.15 -1.93
C LEU A 41 -11.84 2.63 -1.59
N ALA A 42 -11.11 3.36 -2.43
CA ALA A 42 -10.91 4.81 -2.27
C ALA A 42 -12.23 5.58 -2.36
N ALA A 43 -13.09 5.23 -3.32
CA ALA A 43 -14.42 5.81 -3.46
C ALA A 43 -15.31 5.50 -2.24
N LEU A 44 -15.26 4.27 -1.73
CA LEU A 44 -16.05 3.84 -0.58
C LEU A 44 -15.70 4.63 0.69
N VAL A 45 -14.40 4.83 0.96
CA VAL A 45 -13.89 5.66 2.06
C VAL A 45 -14.41 7.09 1.93
N LYS A 46 -14.34 7.67 0.73
CA LYS A 46 -14.84 9.03 0.44
C LYS A 46 -16.35 9.14 0.63
N GLN A 47 -17.11 8.16 0.15
CA GLN A 47 -18.57 8.11 0.26
C GLN A 47 -19.04 8.09 1.72
N HIS A 48 -18.32 7.38 2.59
CA HIS A 48 -18.67 7.25 4.01
C HIS A 48 -18.01 8.32 4.89
N GLY A 49 -17.24 9.26 4.31
CA GLY A 49 -16.59 10.34 5.04
C GLY A 49 -15.56 9.88 6.07
N VAL A 50 -15.00 8.67 5.93
CA VAL A 50 -14.01 8.12 6.87
C VAL A 50 -12.58 8.39 6.42
N LYS A 51 -11.62 8.40 7.36
CA LYS A 51 -10.19 8.47 7.02
C LYS A 51 -9.70 7.09 6.56
N GLY A 52 -8.98 7.05 5.44
CA GLY A 52 -8.33 5.85 4.91
C GLY A 52 -6.81 6.03 4.80
N PHE A 53 -6.07 4.99 5.21
CA PHE A 53 -4.61 4.92 5.13
C PHE A 53 -4.19 3.63 4.44
N VAL A 54 -3.12 3.69 3.65
CA VAL A 54 -2.48 2.52 3.03
C VAL A 54 -1.11 2.30 3.68
N GLY A 55 -0.75 1.04 3.96
CA GLY A 55 0.54 0.60 4.47
C GLY A 55 1.69 0.78 3.47
N ALA A 56 1.94 2.01 3.02
CA ALA A 56 3.06 2.38 2.16
C ALA A 56 4.23 2.91 3.00
N GLN A 57 4.64 2.18 4.05
CA GLN A 57 5.61 2.66 5.04
C GLN A 57 6.99 2.99 4.47
N ALA A 58 7.40 2.39 3.35
CA ALA A 58 8.67 2.71 2.71
C ALA A 58 8.81 4.22 2.46
N MET A 59 7.72 4.89 2.06
CA MET A 59 7.70 6.34 1.82
C MET A 59 8.00 7.19 3.08
N GLN A 60 7.92 6.59 4.26
CA GLN A 60 8.24 7.25 5.53
C GLN A 60 9.70 7.05 5.98
N SER A 61 10.50 6.29 5.21
CA SER A 61 11.93 6.11 5.48
C SER A 61 12.66 7.47 5.55
N PRO A 62 13.51 7.71 6.57
CA PRO A 62 14.33 8.92 6.65
C PRO A 62 15.18 9.14 5.39
N ALA A 63 15.71 8.07 4.80
CA ALA A 63 16.51 8.16 3.58
C ALA A 63 15.67 8.66 2.39
N LEU A 64 14.48 8.10 2.18
CA LEU A 64 13.59 8.52 1.09
C LEU A 64 13.07 9.94 1.31
N ARG A 65 12.78 10.33 2.55
CA ARG A 65 12.40 11.71 2.89
C ARG A 65 13.53 12.70 2.59
N LYS A 66 14.79 12.35 2.91
CA LYS A 66 15.94 13.20 2.61
C LYS A 66 16.19 13.32 1.10
N ILE A 67 16.07 12.21 0.37
CA ILE A 67 16.16 12.22 -1.10
C ILE A 67 15.10 13.16 -1.68
N ALA A 68 13.85 13.06 -1.22
CA ALA A 68 12.77 13.94 -1.66
C ALA A 68 13.04 15.42 -1.33
N GLU A 69 13.60 15.72 -0.15
CA GLU A 69 14.00 17.08 0.25
C GLU A 69 15.07 17.64 -0.70
N VAL A 70 16.13 16.88 -0.96
CA VAL A 70 17.22 17.29 -1.87
C VAL A 70 16.70 17.56 -3.27
N ILE A 71 15.85 16.67 -3.80
CA ILE A 71 15.22 16.86 -5.12
C ILE A 71 14.37 18.13 -5.14
N LYS A 72 13.51 18.34 -4.13
CA LYS A 72 12.61 19.52 -4.06
C LYS A 72 13.37 20.83 -3.89
N SER A 73 14.50 20.83 -3.18
CA SER A 73 15.35 22.01 -3.01
C SER A 73 16.06 22.44 -4.30
N GLY A 74 16.09 21.58 -5.33
CA GLY A 74 16.89 21.79 -6.53
C GLY A 74 18.39 21.57 -6.32
N GLY A 75 18.81 21.03 -5.17
CA GLY A 75 20.22 20.87 -4.78
C GLY A 75 21.07 19.97 -5.71
N ILE A 76 20.43 19.17 -6.57
CA ILE A 76 21.09 18.35 -7.60
C ILE A 76 20.71 18.77 -9.04
N GLY A 77 20.06 19.92 -9.20
CA GLY A 77 19.52 20.38 -10.47
C GLY A 77 18.32 19.54 -10.96
N ARG A 78 18.11 19.51 -12.29
CA ARG A 78 17.02 18.77 -12.91
C ARG A 78 17.33 17.27 -12.92
N VAL A 79 16.50 16.47 -12.25
CA VAL A 79 16.55 15.01 -12.34
C VAL A 79 16.20 14.57 -13.77
N VAL A 80 17.11 13.84 -14.42
CA VAL A 80 16.93 13.34 -15.79
C VAL A 80 16.69 11.83 -15.86
N GLY A 81 16.90 11.10 -14.77
CA GLY A 81 16.70 9.66 -14.71
C GLY A 81 16.91 9.11 -13.30
N THR A 82 16.34 7.94 -13.05
CA THR A 82 16.49 7.18 -11.80
C THR A 82 16.57 5.69 -12.12
N SER A 83 17.38 4.94 -11.38
CA SER A 83 17.47 3.48 -11.50
C SER A 83 17.33 2.86 -10.12
N ILE A 84 16.57 1.77 -10.02
CA ILE A 84 16.37 1.02 -8.79
C ILE A 84 16.66 -0.45 -9.10
N SER A 85 17.58 -1.04 -8.35
CA SER A 85 17.90 -2.47 -8.39
C SER A 85 17.67 -3.06 -7.00
N GLY A 86 16.94 -4.16 -6.93
CA GLY A 86 16.70 -4.89 -5.70
C GLY A 86 16.76 -6.39 -5.96
N ILE A 87 17.44 -7.11 -5.07
CA ILE A 87 17.43 -8.57 -5.04
C ILE A 87 16.76 -8.96 -3.75
N VAL A 88 15.74 -9.81 -3.84
CA VAL A 88 15.08 -10.41 -2.69
C VAL A 88 15.42 -11.90 -2.72
N PRO A 89 16.41 -12.36 -1.92
CA PRO A 89 16.77 -13.76 -1.84
C PRO A 89 15.55 -14.63 -1.54
N LYS A 90 15.39 -15.74 -2.26
CA LYS A 90 14.24 -16.64 -2.13
C LYS A 90 14.17 -17.25 -0.73
N GLU A 91 15.33 -17.47 -0.13
CA GLU A 91 15.56 -18.10 1.17
C GLU A 91 14.96 -17.26 2.30
N ILE A 92 14.80 -15.95 2.10
CA ILE A 92 14.22 -15.03 3.10
C ILE A 92 12.69 -15.18 3.16
N GLY A 93 12.05 -15.82 2.18
CA GLY A 93 10.61 -16.03 2.17
C GLY A 93 9.81 -14.73 2.21
N TYR A 94 10.39 -13.64 1.68
CA TYR A 94 9.86 -12.27 1.79
C TYR A 94 8.45 -12.14 1.19
N TRP A 95 8.20 -12.89 0.12
CA TRP A 95 6.85 -13.16 -0.38
C TRP A 95 6.45 -14.49 0.23
N GLY A 96 5.41 -14.46 1.08
CA GLY A 96 4.94 -15.63 1.84
C GLY A 96 4.73 -16.88 0.98
N PRO A 97 4.57 -18.06 1.59
CA PRO A 97 4.59 -19.33 0.88
C PRO A 97 3.63 -19.31 -0.32
N TRP A 98 4.11 -19.81 -1.46
CA TRP A 98 3.29 -20.01 -2.64
C TRP A 98 2.10 -20.90 -2.25
N ILE A 99 0.88 -20.37 -2.31
CA ILE A 99 -0.32 -21.18 -2.19
C ILE A 99 -0.47 -21.90 -3.54
N THR A 100 -0.12 -23.18 -3.57
CA THR A 100 -0.25 -24.06 -4.74
C THR A 100 -1.70 -24.43 -5.02
N GLU A 101 -2.60 -24.23 -4.05
CA GLU A 101 -4.04 -24.46 -4.24
C GLU A 101 -4.69 -23.25 -4.90
N ARG A 102 -5.11 -23.44 -6.16
CA ARG A 102 -6.20 -22.65 -6.73
C ARG A 102 -7.41 -22.90 -5.82
N SER A 103 -7.79 -21.89 -5.04
CA SER A 103 -9.06 -21.93 -4.32
C SER A 103 -10.17 -22.17 -5.35
N THR A 104 -10.77 -23.35 -5.24
CA THR A 104 -11.95 -23.82 -5.98
C THR A 104 -13.11 -22.85 -5.86
#